data_AF-A0A7C3BUR9-F1
#
_entry.id   AF-A0A7C3BUR9-F1
#
_cell.length_a   1.000
_cell.length_b   1.000
_cell.length_c   1.000
_cell.angle_alpha   90.00
_cell.angle_beta   90.00
_cell.angle_gamma   90.00
#
_symmetry.space_group_name_H-M   'P 1'
#
loop_
_entity.id
_entity.type
_entity.pdbx_description
1 polymer ?
#
loop_
_entity_poly.entity_id
_entity_poly.type
_entity_poly.pdbx_seq_one_letter_code
_entity_poly.pdbx_strand_id
1 'polypeptide(L)' 'MAFKIGDRVVYEESEGNEENLHGKIVAFCNNTEDMITTYLAILDQGILVQFTSNNLKWRHVGGPVLIN' A
#
# COMPACT_ATOMS: atom_id res chain seq x y z
N MET A 1 7.87 0.14 8.11
CA MET A 1 7.09 -1.11 8.31
C MET A 1 6.87 -1.71 6.92
N ALA A 2 7.16 -2.99 6.70
CA ALA A 2 7.04 -3.61 5.38
C ALA A 2 5.63 -4.19 5.17
N PHE A 3 5.07 -4.04 3.97
CA PHE A 3 3.78 -4.64 3.62
C PHE A 3 3.95 -6.14 3.31
N LYS A 4 2.88 -6.91 3.53
CA LYS A 4 2.76 -8.32 3.18
C LYS A 4 1.68 -8.53 2.14
N ILE A 5 1.79 -9.62 1.37
CA ILE A 5 0.71 -10.06 0.49
C ILE A 5 -0.55 -10.27 1.33
N GLY A 6 -1.65 -9.67 0.91
CA GLY A 6 -2.91 -9.71 1.64
C GLY A 6 -3.23 -8.43 2.40
N ASP A 7 -2.23 -7.59 2.71
CA ASP A 7 -2.44 -6.38 3.49
C ASP A 7 -3.35 -5.39 2.75
N ARG A 8 -4.24 -4.76 3.51
CA ARG A 8 -5.06 -3.64 3.04
C ARG A 8 -4.24 -2.36 3.13
N VAL A 9 -4.22 -1.61 2.05
CA VAL A 9 -3.47 -0.36 1.94
C VAL A 9 -4.37 0.77 1.48
N VAL A 10 -3.99 1.98 1.84
CA VAL A 10 -4.61 3.23 1.41
C VAL A 10 -3.53 4.19 0.91
N TYR A 11 -3.82 4.88 -0.18
CA TYR A 11 -3.05 6.03 -0.65
C TYR A 11 -3.67 7.30 -0.06
N GLU A 12 -2.90 8.03 0.74
CA GLU A 12 -3.28 9.34 1.27
C GLU A 12 -2.71 10.44 0.37
N GLU A 13 -3.58 11.21 -0.29
CA GLU A 13 -3.14 12.39 -1.01
C GLU A 13 -3.10 13.62 -0.08
N SER A 14 -2.03 14.39 -0.18
CA SER A 14 -1.65 15.37 0.86
C SER A 14 -2.41 16.69 0.78
N GLU A 15 -3.18 16.95 -0.28
CA GLU A 15 -3.78 18.27 -0.51
C GLU A 15 -5.23 18.20 -1.00
N GLY A 16 -6.17 18.30 -0.06
CA GLY A 16 -7.39 19.09 -0.25
C GLY A 16 -8.61 18.44 -0.90
N ASN A 17 -8.47 17.40 -1.70
CA ASN A 17 -9.59 16.58 -2.19
C ASN A 17 -9.02 15.51 -3.10
N GLU A 18 -9.31 14.25 -2.82
CA GLU A 18 -9.67 13.18 -3.77
C GLU A 18 -9.61 11.85 -3.02
N GLU A 19 -10.50 10.94 -3.41
CA GLU A 19 -10.88 9.73 -2.69
C GLU A 19 -9.66 8.92 -2.20
N ASN A 20 -9.64 8.55 -0.92
CA ASN A 20 -8.68 7.59 -0.39
C ASN A 20 -8.69 6.33 -1.27
N LEU A 21 -7.61 6.06 -1.99
CA LEU A 21 -7.54 4.90 -2.86
C LEU A 21 -7.18 3.69 -2.01
N HIS A 22 -8.16 2.84 -1.77
CA HIS A 22 -7.99 1.59 -1.03
C HIS A 22 -7.62 0.44 -1.96
N GLY A 23 -6.79 -0.46 -1.47
CA GLY A 23 -6.37 -1.63 -2.23
C GLY A 23 -5.83 -2.75 -1.37
N LYS A 24 -5.32 -3.79 -2.04
CA LYS A 24 -4.75 -4.98 -1.42
C LYS A 24 -3.42 -5.33 -2.09
N ILE A 25 -2.41 -5.63 -1.28
CA ILE A 25 -1.11 -6.08 -1.78
C ILE A 25 -1.25 -7.49 -2.35
N VAL A 26 -0.78 -7.67 -3.58
CA VAL A 26 -0.85 -8.94 -4.31
C VAL A 26 0.52 -9.53 -4.60
N ALA A 27 1.56 -8.70 -4.70
CA ALA A 27 2.93 -9.14 -4.88
C ALA A 27 3.92 -8.08 -4.37
N PHE A 28 5.17 -8.49 -4.15
CA PHE A 28 6.29 -7.58 -3.94
C PHE A 28 7.56 -8.21 -4.51
N CYS A 29 8.52 -7.36 -4.89
CA CYS A 29 9.87 -7.79 -5.25
C CYS A 29 10.89 -6.94 -4.50
N ASN A 30 11.96 -7.59 -4.05
CA ASN A 30 13.08 -6.92 -3.42
C ASN A 30 14.16 -6.71 -4.48
N ASN A 31 14.48 -5.46 -4.79
CA ASN A 31 15.67 -5.17 -5.59
C ASN A 31 16.89 -5.25 -4.68
N THR A 32 17.78 -6.21 -4.94
CA THR A 32 18.97 -6.47 -4.13
C THR A 32 20.09 -5.44 -4.33
N GLU A 33 20.11 -4.74 -5.46
CA GLU A 33 21.14 -3.73 -5.76
C GLU A 33 20.91 -2.44 -4.95
N ASP A 34 19.66 -1.98 -4.92
CA ASP A 34 19.29 -0.71 -4.28
C ASP A 34 18.67 -0.89 -2.89
N MET A 35 18.47 -2.13 -2.44
CA MET A 35 17.75 -2.49 -1.21
C MET A 35 16.32 -1.90 -1.12
N ILE A 36 15.69 -1.61 -2.27
CA ILE A 36 14.33 -1.07 -2.36
C ILE A 36 13.35 -2.20 -2.63
N THR A 37 12.29 -2.28 -1.82
CA THR A 37 11.15 -3.17 -2.11
C THR A 37 10.14 -2.43 -2.98
N THR A 38 9.75 -3.05 -4.08
CA THR A 38 8.62 -2.62 -4.91
C THR A 38 7.41 -3.48 -4.59
N TYR A 39 6.28 -2.84 -4.34
CA TYR A 39 5.00 -3.46 -4.04
C TYR A 39 4.05 -3.32 -5.23
N LEU A 40 3.21 -4.33 -5.40
CA LEU A 40 2.08 -4.35 -6.33
C LEU A 40 0.78 -4.50 -5.53
N ALA A 41 -0.15 -3.59 -5.75
CA ALA A 41 -1.48 -3.62 -5.15
C ALA A 41 -2.56 -3.57 -6.22
N ILE A 42 -3.68 -4.25 -5.98
CA ILE A 42 -4.91 -4.07 -6.75
C ILE A 42 -5.82 -3.16 -5.93
N LEU A 43 -6.21 -2.02 -6.50
CA LEU A 43 -7.17 -1.10 -5.91
C LEU A 43 -8.58 -1.70 -5.96
N ASP A 44 -9.47 -1.22 -5.10
CA ASP A 44 -10.86 -1.70 -5.06
C ASP A 44 -11.62 -1.44 -6.38
N GLN A 45 -11.17 -0.46 -7.17
CA GLN A 45 -11.67 -0.20 -8.52
C GLN A 45 -11.13 -1.19 -9.58
N GLY A 46 -10.33 -2.19 -9.20
CA GLY A 46 -9.75 -3.20 -10.10
C GLY A 46 -8.48 -2.75 -10.83
N ILE A 47 -7.90 -1.61 -10.45
CA ILE A 47 -6.69 -1.05 -11.06
C ILE A 47 -5.45 -1.64 -10.39
N LEU A 48 -4.48 -2.09 -11.19
CA LEU A 48 -3.17 -2.51 -10.69
C LEU A 48 -2.24 -1.31 -10.54
N VAL A 49 -1.66 -1.14 -9.36
CA VAL A 49 -0.69 -0.07 -9.06
C VAL A 49 0.62 -0.63 -8.52
N GLN A 50 1.71 0.07 -8.82
CA GLN A 50 3.06 -0.23 -8.35
C GLN A 50 3.61 0.94 -7.54
N PHE A 51 4.23 0.68 -6.39
CA PHE A 51 4.90 1.70 -5.59
C PHE A 51 6.07 1.12 -4.80
N THR A 52 7.01 1.97 -4.37
CA THR A 52 8.20 1.55 -3.63
C THR A 52 8.04 1.74 -2.13
N SER A 53 8.89 1.08 -1.35
CA SER A 53 8.97 1.21 0.12
C SER A 53 9.22 2.64 0.61
N ASN A 54 9.74 3.51 -0.25
CA ASN A 54 10.03 4.91 0.09
C ASN A 54 8.84 5.85 -0.15
N ASN A 55 7.76 5.35 -0.77
CA ASN A 55 6.56 6.14 -0.99
C ASN A 55 5.72 6.21 0.31
N LEU A 56 5.91 7.29 1.07
CA LEU A 56 5.25 7.51 2.36
C LEU A 56 3.74 7.82 2.26
N LYS A 57 3.19 7.94 1.05
CA LYS A 57 1.76 8.15 0.83
C LYS A 57 0.94 6.85 0.97
N TRP A 58 1.57 5.68 0.83
CA TRP A 58 0.90 4.39 1.04
C TRP A 58 1.01 3.96 2.50
N ARG A 59 -0.12 3.61 3.10
CA ARG A 59 -0.19 3.16 4.50
C ARG A 59 -1.05 1.93 4.64
N HIS A 60 -0.83 1.18 5.72
CA HIS A 60 -1.76 0.13 6.12
C HIS A 60 -3.09 0.78 6.50
N VAL A 61 -4.20 0.22 6.03
CA VAL A 61 -5.49 0.48 6.66
C VAL A 61 -5.46 -0.27 8.00
N GLY A 62 -5.61 0.45 9.11
CA GLY A 62 -5.62 -0.16 10.44
C GLY A 62 -6.58 -1.35 10.46
N GLY A 63 -6.07 -2.52 10.86
CA GLY A 63 -6.92 -3.68 11.11
C GLY A 63 -7.95 -3.37 12.21
N PRO A 64 -9.03 -4.16 12.34
CA PRO A 64 -10.00 -3.94 13.40
C PRO A 64 -9.29 -3.90 14.75
N VAL A 65 -9.44 -2.78 15.47
CA VAL A 65 -9.05 -2.70 16.87
C VAL A 65 -10.05 -3.56 17.63
N LEU A 66 -9.61 -4.70 18.14
CA LEU A 66 -10.37 -5.43 19.15
C LEU A 66 -10.42 -4.54 20.40
N ILE A 67 -11.56 -3.90 20.63
CA ILE A 67 -11.86 -3.27 21.92
C ILE A 67 -12.12 -4.42 22.88
N ASN A 68 -11.23 -4.58 23.86
CA ASN A 68 -11.34 -5.58 24.92
C ASN A 68 -12.16 -5.00 26.09
#